data_AF-A4SB84-F1
#
_entry.id   AF-A4SB84-F1
#
_cell.length_a   1.000
_cell.length_b   1.000
_cell.length_c   1.000
_cell.angle_alpha   90.00
_cell.angle_beta   90.00
_cell.angle_gamma   90.00
#
_symmetry.space_group_name_H-M   'P 1'
#
loop_
_entity.id
_entity.type
_entity.pdbx_description
1 polymer ?
#
loop_
_entity_poly.entity_id
_entity_poly.type
_entity_poly.pdbx_seq_one_letter_code
_entity_poly.pdbx_strand_id
1 'polypeptide(L)'
;MRRPSARNKSPYVADVRVKSDESVAIAHVPNLDSGGKLREGARALCSRQKGVTATTLGQHGTPKCELICRLLRCEERENEHLGGVWLSAHPSLVEKIALALLENGALDDRLHASPIIRDEIKTQKTLKREVTESASNSYRPDFALKHEDGSTTILEVKQVVDTDYAREFVEAQAREQSPHPAYSPSAKKGEPYARAGIFPWGKRGQKGPDGEKVVSARAIEHLRELSELASKSPDVHPAVLFICSRADAMGMRPNGAACPSFAKHLSRAQRKGVRVLVQKVRWGEGDDVGKAFDAGPLELWPALEEGDEFTMK
;
A
#
# COMPACT_ATOMS: atom_id res chain seq x y z
N MET A 1 18.11 -8.39 7.20
CA MET A 1 18.09 -8.15 5.74
C MET A 1 19.15 -7.13 5.37
N ARG A 2 19.62 -7.07 4.11
CA ARG A 2 20.45 -5.96 3.60
C ARG A 2 20.01 -5.58 2.18
N ARG A 3 19.71 -4.30 1.93
CA ARG A 3 19.25 -3.79 0.63
C ARG A 3 20.15 -2.63 0.14
N PRO A 4 20.56 -2.58 -1.14
CA PRO A 4 20.42 -3.65 -2.13
C PRO A 4 21.27 -4.88 -1.78
N SER A 5 21.00 -6.02 -2.42
CA SER A 5 21.82 -7.23 -2.27
C SER A 5 23.27 -6.99 -2.67
N ALA A 6 24.20 -7.67 -2.01
CA ALA A 6 25.61 -7.69 -2.38
C ALA A 6 25.81 -8.22 -3.81
N ARG A 7 25.01 -9.21 -4.22
CA ARG A 7 25.13 -9.95 -5.48
C ARG A 7 24.18 -9.45 -6.59
N ASN A 8 23.18 -8.64 -6.24
CA ASN A 8 22.27 -7.99 -7.19
C ASN A 8 21.96 -6.56 -6.72
N LYS A 9 22.49 -5.56 -7.44
CA LYS A 9 22.41 -4.14 -7.04
C LYS A 9 21.05 -3.47 -7.32
N SER A 10 20.06 -4.21 -7.82
CA SER A 10 18.72 -3.68 -8.01
C SER A 10 18.13 -3.19 -6.68
N PRO A 11 17.43 -2.03 -6.65
CA PRO A 11 16.80 -1.53 -5.43
C PRO A 11 15.64 -2.41 -4.94
N TYR A 12 15.18 -3.35 -5.78
CA TYR A 12 14.11 -4.31 -5.51
C TYR A 12 14.62 -5.66 -5.01
N VAL A 13 15.89 -5.75 -4.63
CA VAL A 13 16.53 -7.01 -4.24
C VAL A 13 17.33 -6.82 -2.95
N ALA A 14 17.18 -7.77 -2.02
CA ALA A 14 17.86 -7.75 -0.72
C ALA A 14 18.50 -9.10 -0.39
N ASP A 15 19.58 -9.09 0.39
CA ASP A 15 20.11 -10.29 1.04
C ASP A 15 19.31 -10.58 2.31
N VAL A 16 18.90 -11.83 2.47
CA VAL A 16 18.15 -12.33 3.63
C VAL A 16 18.92 -13.48 4.26
N ARG A 17 19.16 -13.40 5.57
CA ARG A 17 19.63 -14.54 6.36
C ARG A 17 18.44 -15.43 6.71
N VAL A 18 18.49 -16.67 6.27
CA VAL A 18 17.43 -17.66 6.48
C VAL A 18 17.58 -18.25 7.89
N LYS A 19 16.55 -18.09 8.74
CA LYS A 19 16.61 -18.47 10.16
C LYS A 19 16.85 -19.97 10.40
N SER A 20 16.42 -20.84 9.48
CA SER A 20 16.49 -22.30 9.69
C SER A 20 17.88 -22.89 9.49
N ASP A 21 18.70 -22.27 8.63
CA ASP A 21 20.00 -22.81 8.20
C ASP A 21 21.12 -21.76 8.17
N GLU A 22 20.82 -20.53 8.62
CA GLU A 22 21.71 -19.35 8.63
C GLU A 22 22.30 -18.97 7.25
N SER A 23 21.81 -19.58 6.16
CA SER A 23 22.28 -19.28 4.81
C SER A 23 21.83 -17.88 4.36
N VAL A 24 22.58 -17.31 3.41
CA VAL A 24 22.23 -16.02 2.79
C VAL A 24 21.60 -16.26 1.43
N ALA A 25 20.29 -15.98 1.34
CA ALA A 25 19.51 -16.07 0.12
C ALA A 25 19.21 -14.69 -0.45
N ILE A 26 18.94 -14.61 -1.75
CA ILE A 26 18.50 -13.38 -2.42
C ILE A 26 16.97 -13.32 -2.43
N ALA A 27 16.40 -12.22 -1.95
CA ALA A 27 14.96 -12.01 -1.93
C ALA A 27 14.52 -10.83 -2.79
N HIS A 28 13.41 -11.02 -3.50
CA HIS A 28 12.68 -9.94 -4.16
C HIS A 28 11.91 -9.12 -3.12
N VAL A 29 12.11 -7.80 -3.13
CA VAL A 29 11.52 -6.83 -2.19
C VAL A 29 10.86 -5.67 -2.98
N PRO A 30 9.67 -5.89 -3.56
CA PRO A 30 9.06 -4.94 -4.49
C PRO A 30 8.59 -3.63 -3.85
N ASN A 31 8.37 -3.61 -2.53
CA ASN A 31 8.03 -2.40 -1.77
C ASN A 31 9.24 -1.54 -1.36
N LEU A 32 10.38 -1.65 -2.06
CA LEU A 32 11.57 -0.84 -1.79
C LEU A 32 11.97 -0.88 -0.29
N ASP A 33 11.97 0.26 0.41
CA ASP A 33 12.25 0.35 1.85
C ASP A 33 11.00 0.26 2.76
N SER A 34 9.78 0.21 2.19
CA SER A 34 8.53 0.21 2.96
C SER A 34 8.44 1.36 3.98
N GLY A 35 8.85 2.57 3.59
CA GLY A 35 8.82 3.74 4.48
C GLY A 35 9.84 3.62 5.61
N GLY A 36 11.05 3.20 5.26
CA GLY A 36 12.17 3.02 6.21
C GLY A 36 12.14 1.74 7.06
N LYS A 37 11.12 0.87 6.90
CA LYS A 37 10.93 -0.33 7.73
C LYS A 37 11.77 -1.51 7.25
N LEU A 38 12.05 -1.59 5.95
CA LEU A 38 12.91 -2.62 5.37
C LEU A 38 14.37 -2.19 5.50
N ARG A 39 14.89 -2.38 6.71
CA ARG A 39 16.25 -2.01 7.13
C ARG A 39 17.07 -3.21 7.59
N GLU A 40 18.35 -2.99 7.90
CA GLU A 40 19.18 -4.03 8.47
C GLU A 40 18.61 -4.54 9.80
N GLY A 41 18.74 -5.84 10.06
CA GLY A 41 18.10 -6.49 11.21
C GLY A 41 16.59 -6.76 11.08
N ALA A 42 15.87 -6.12 10.15
CA ALA A 42 14.43 -6.35 10.00
C ALA A 42 14.11 -7.81 9.66
N ARG A 43 13.07 -8.35 10.31
CA ARG A 43 12.56 -9.71 10.12
C ARG A 43 11.50 -9.71 9.01
N ALA A 44 11.46 -10.78 8.21
CA ALA A 44 10.46 -10.93 7.15
C ALA A 44 9.99 -12.38 7.03
N LEU A 45 8.80 -12.54 6.48
CA LEU A 45 8.31 -13.81 5.97
C LEU A 45 8.47 -13.83 4.47
N CYS A 46 9.12 -14.88 3.98
CA CYS A 46 9.43 -15.05 2.58
C CYS A 46 8.84 -16.36 2.05
N SER A 47 8.39 -16.35 0.80
CA SER A 47 8.08 -17.58 0.07
C SER A 47 9.24 -17.96 -0.85
N ARG A 48 9.59 -19.24 -0.95
CA ARG A 48 10.59 -19.72 -1.91
C ARG A 48 10.04 -19.75 -3.33
N GLN A 49 10.85 -19.35 -4.30
CA GLN A 49 10.53 -19.50 -5.71
C GLN A 49 10.82 -20.93 -6.17
N LYS A 50 9.86 -21.57 -6.84
CA LYS A 50 10.01 -22.93 -7.35
C LYS A 50 11.11 -22.97 -8.41
N GLY A 51 12.07 -23.89 -8.26
CA GLY A 51 13.13 -24.11 -9.24
C GLY A 51 14.23 -23.03 -9.27
N VAL A 52 14.28 -22.11 -8.31
CA VAL A 52 15.33 -21.10 -8.20
C VAL A 52 16.27 -21.47 -7.04
N THR A 53 17.57 -21.48 -7.32
CA THR A 53 18.64 -21.77 -6.36
C THR A 53 19.66 -20.63 -6.36
N ALA A 54 20.64 -20.68 -5.44
CA ALA A 54 21.68 -19.66 -5.30
C ALA A 54 22.54 -19.44 -6.57
N THR A 55 22.55 -20.39 -7.51
CA THR A 55 23.31 -20.31 -8.78
C THR A 55 22.44 -19.97 -9.98
N THR A 56 21.11 -19.87 -9.82
CA THR A 56 20.20 -19.57 -10.92
C THR A 56 20.35 -18.12 -11.36
N LEU A 57 20.71 -17.90 -12.63
CA LEU A 57 20.88 -16.57 -13.22
C LEU A 57 19.64 -16.11 -13.99
N GLY A 58 19.41 -14.79 -14.02
CA GLY A 58 18.39 -14.10 -14.79
C GLY A 58 18.86 -13.76 -16.20
N GLN A 59 17.99 -13.07 -16.95
CA GLN A 59 18.24 -12.69 -18.35
C GLN A 59 19.51 -11.85 -18.55
N HIS A 60 19.95 -11.12 -17.53
CA HIS A 60 21.14 -10.25 -17.57
C HIS A 60 22.36 -10.85 -16.86
N GLY A 61 22.38 -12.17 -16.64
CA GLY A 61 23.46 -12.84 -15.92
C GLY A 61 23.53 -12.51 -14.42
N THR A 62 22.57 -11.76 -13.89
CA THR A 62 22.46 -11.45 -12.45
C THR A 62 21.72 -12.56 -11.72
N PRO A 63 22.06 -12.88 -10.45
CA PRO A 63 21.34 -13.88 -9.69
C PRO A 63 19.84 -13.60 -9.58
N LYS A 64 19.02 -14.62 -9.82
CA LYS A 64 17.58 -14.57 -9.54
C LYS A 64 17.33 -14.59 -8.04
N CYS A 65 16.18 -14.06 -7.65
CA CYS A 65 15.75 -14.10 -6.26
C CYS A 65 15.23 -15.51 -5.92
N GLU A 66 15.89 -16.18 -4.98
CA GLU A 66 15.45 -17.47 -4.42
C GLU A 66 14.17 -17.32 -3.60
N LEU A 67 14.00 -16.14 -3.00
CA LEU A 67 12.91 -15.81 -2.10
C LEU A 67 12.09 -14.63 -2.65
N ILE A 68 10.84 -14.52 -2.21
CA ILE A 68 9.99 -13.35 -2.39
C ILE A 68 9.57 -12.89 -1.00
N CYS A 69 9.90 -11.66 -0.63
CA CYS A 69 9.43 -11.05 0.60
C CYS A 69 7.91 -10.86 0.52
N ARG A 70 7.19 -11.42 1.50
CA ARG A 70 5.73 -11.36 1.60
C ARG A 70 5.32 -10.41 2.70
N LEU A 71 5.82 -10.62 3.91
CA LEU A 71 5.55 -9.78 5.06
C LEU A 71 6.84 -9.25 5.67
N LEU A 72 6.76 -8.08 6.27
CA LEU A 72 7.82 -7.46 7.04
C LEU A 72 7.36 -7.31 8.48
N ARG A 73 8.20 -7.65 9.45
CA ARG A 73 7.94 -7.38 10.86
C ARG A 73 8.30 -5.93 11.14
N CYS A 74 7.38 -5.23 11.80
CA CYS A 74 7.52 -3.85 12.23
C CYS A 74 7.42 -3.82 13.74
N GLU A 75 8.51 -3.45 14.39
CA GLU A 75 8.64 -3.34 15.84
C GLU A 75 9.02 -1.90 16.13
N GLU A 76 8.05 -1.16 16.63
CA GLU A 76 8.13 0.27 16.91
C GLU A 76 7.58 0.48 18.31
N ARG A 77 8.02 1.54 19.00
CA ARG A 77 7.58 1.83 20.36
C ARG A 77 6.05 1.91 20.50
N GLU A 78 5.37 2.45 19.48
CA GLU A 78 3.91 2.59 19.47
C GLU A 78 3.14 1.27 19.39
N ASN A 79 3.77 0.19 18.91
CA ASN A 79 3.14 -1.12 18.80
C ASN A 79 3.81 -2.18 19.69
N GLU A 80 4.66 -1.76 20.63
CA GLU A 80 5.29 -2.65 21.60
C GLU A 80 4.25 -3.39 22.45
N HIS A 81 3.14 -2.73 22.80
CA HIS A 81 2.02 -3.33 23.52
C HIS A 81 1.33 -4.47 22.75
N LEU A 82 1.57 -4.59 21.44
CA LEU A 82 1.12 -5.70 20.59
C LEU A 82 2.22 -6.73 20.32
N GLY A 83 3.43 -6.52 20.86
CA GLY A 83 4.63 -7.29 20.53
C GLY A 83 5.20 -6.99 19.14
N GLY A 84 4.77 -5.89 18.50
CA GLY A 84 5.03 -5.57 17.09
C GLY A 84 3.91 -6.02 16.15
N VAL A 85 3.99 -5.63 14.87
CA VAL A 85 2.99 -5.99 13.85
C VAL A 85 3.64 -6.51 12.57
N TRP A 86 2.89 -7.28 11.78
CA TRP A 86 3.27 -7.63 10.41
C TRP A 86 2.62 -6.67 9.42
N LEU A 87 3.38 -6.28 8.39
CA LEU A 87 2.90 -5.50 7.27
C LEU A 87 3.16 -6.21 5.94
N SER A 88 2.27 -5.98 4.97
CA SER A 88 2.43 -6.49 3.61
C SER A 88 3.68 -5.87 2.98
N ALA A 89 4.59 -6.69 2.48
CA ALA A 89 5.82 -6.26 1.80
C ALA A 89 5.76 -6.41 0.28
N HIS A 90 4.62 -6.84 -0.25
CA HIS A 90 4.41 -7.07 -1.68
C HIS A 90 3.05 -6.51 -2.17
N PRO A 91 3.02 -5.67 -3.22
CA PRO A 91 1.78 -5.09 -3.74
C PRO A 91 0.74 -6.14 -4.14
N SER A 92 1.15 -7.20 -4.85
CA SER A 92 0.25 -8.33 -5.19
C SER A 92 -0.46 -9.00 -4.01
N LEU A 93 -0.01 -8.83 -2.76
CA LEU A 93 -0.77 -9.33 -1.61
C LEU A 93 -2.05 -8.53 -1.39
N VAL A 94 -2.01 -7.20 -1.52
CA VAL A 94 -3.22 -6.39 -1.31
C VAL A 94 -4.22 -6.54 -2.45
N GLU A 95 -3.76 -6.81 -3.67
CA GLU A 95 -4.65 -7.20 -4.79
C GLU A 95 -5.37 -8.52 -4.48
N LYS A 96 -4.65 -9.54 -3.99
CA LYS A 96 -5.26 -10.83 -3.60
C LYS A 96 -6.23 -10.69 -2.43
N ILE A 97 -5.88 -9.87 -1.44
CA ILE A 97 -6.74 -9.55 -0.32
C ILE A 97 -8.01 -8.86 -0.82
N ALA A 98 -7.88 -7.85 -1.69
CA ALA A 98 -9.02 -7.14 -2.25
C ALA A 98 -9.95 -8.09 -3.01
N LEU A 99 -9.41 -9.01 -3.82
CA LEU A 99 -10.19 -10.04 -4.48
C LEU A 99 -10.94 -10.92 -3.47
N ALA A 100 -10.26 -11.41 -2.43
CA ALA A 100 -10.91 -12.21 -1.40
C ALA A 100 -12.01 -11.44 -0.66
N LEU A 101 -11.81 -10.15 -0.36
CA LEU A 101 -12.83 -9.30 0.26
C LEU A 101 -14.06 -9.13 -0.65
N LEU A 102 -13.83 -8.94 -1.96
CA LEU A 102 -14.89 -8.84 -2.97
C LEU A 102 -15.69 -10.15 -3.09
N GLU A 103 -14.99 -11.28 -3.25
CA GLU A 103 -15.62 -12.60 -3.37
C GLU A 103 -16.49 -12.92 -2.13
N ASN A 104 -16.04 -12.53 -0.94
CA ASN A 104 -16.74 -12.76 0.33
C ASN A 104 -17.77 -11.66 0.68
N GLY A 105 -17.96 -10.64 -0.16
CA GLY A 105 -18.96 -9.58 0.06
C GLY A 105 -18.63 -8.56 1.15
N ALA A 106 -17.38 -8.51 1.62
CA ALA A 106 -16.96 -7.62 2.72
C ALA A 106 -16.99 -6.12 2.36
N LEU A 107 -17.16 -5.80 1.08
CA LEU A 107 -17.17 -4.43 0.55
C LEU A 107 -18.53 -4.03 -0.06
N ASP A 108 -19.51 -4.93 -0.12
CA ASP A 108 -20.73 -4.76 -0.94
C ASP A 108 -21.49 -3.48 -0.59
N ASP A 109 -21.70 -3.25 0.70
CA ASP A 109 -22.41 -2.08 1.26
C ASP A 109 -21.74 -0.73 0.98
N ARG A 110 -20.46 -0.76 0.59
CA ARG A 110 -19.62 0.43 0.37
C ARG A 110 -19.28 0.67 -1.11
N LEU A 111 -19.45 -0.32 -1.99
CA LEU A 111 -19.09 -0.21 -3.42
C LEU A 111 -20.18 0.45 -4.25
N HIS A 112 -21.42 -0.05 -4.17
CA HIS A 112 -22.59 0.49 -4.85
C HIS A 112 -23.87 -0.05 -4.19
N ALA A 113 -25.04 0.54 -4.48
CA ALA A 113 -26.30 0.09 -3.90
C ALA A 113 -26.76 -1.27 -4.47
N SER A 114 -26.55 -1.49 -5.77
CA SER A 114 -26.79 -2.78 -6.42
C SER A 114 -25.67 -3.79 -6.11
N PRO A 115 -25.98 -5.07 -5.80
CA PRO A 115 -24.99 -6.10 -5.54
C PRO A 115 -24.06 -6.36 -6.72
N ILE A 116 -22.84 -6.86 -6.44
CA ILE A 116 -21.91 -7.31 -7.47
C ILE A 116 -22.25 -8.73 -7.96
N ILE A 117 -22.12 -8.96 -9.26
CA ILE A 117 -22.17 -10.29 -9.87
C ILE A 117 -20.77 -10.93 -9.74
N ARG A 118 -20.57 -11.76 -8.70
CA ARG A 118 -19.24 -12.29 -8.31
C ARG A 118 -18.52 -13.06 -9.41
N ASP A 119 -19.27 -13.85 -10.18
CA ASP A 119 -18.71 -14.64 -11.29
C ASP A 119 -18.22 -13.75 -12.46
N GLU A 120 -18.59 -12.46 -12.47
CA GLU A 120 -18.17 -11.49 -13.49
C GLU A 120 -17.08 -10.52 -12.99
N ILE A 121 -16.46 -10.75 -11.81
CA ILE A 121 -15.33 -9.95 -11.34
C ILE A 121 -14.17 -10.06 -12.34
N LYS A 122 -13.79 -8.94 -12.96
CA LYS A 122 -12.62 -8.87 -13.84
C LYS A 122 -11.44 -8.31 -13.05
N THR A 123 -10.34 -9.07 -13.03
CA THR A 123 -9.06 -8.60 -12.49
C THR A 123 -8.30 -7.83 -13.55
N GLN A 124 -7.27 -7.09 -13.13
CA GLN A 124 -6.33 -6.47 -14.04
C GLN A 124 -5.93 -7.46 -15.14
N LYS A 125 -5.48 -8.68 -14.83
CA LYS A 125 -5.02 -9.68 -15.81
C LYS A 125 -6.07 -10.07 -16.87
N THR A 126 -7.34 -10.19 -16.46
CA THR A 126 -8.43 -10.66 -17.33
C THR A 126 -9.10 -9.54 -18.12
N LEU A 127 -8.93 -8.28 -17.69
CA LEU A 127 -9.30 -7.12 -18.49
C LEU A 127 -8.47 -7.09 -19.78
N LYS A 128 -9.12 -7.36 -20.92
CA LYS A 128 -8.60 -6.97 -22.23
C LYS A 128 -8.48 -5.45 -22.25
N ARG A 129 -7.49 -4.90 -22.95
CA ARG A 129 -7.37 -3.45 -23.16
C ARG A 129 -8.55 -3.01 -24.05
N GLU A 130 -9.68 -2.73 -23.45
CA GLU A 130 -10.76 -2.04 -24.11
C GLU A 130 -10.44 -0.54 -24.03
N VAL A 131 -10.24 0.07 -25.19
CA VAL A 131 -9.78 1.47 -25.36
C VAL A 131 -10.74 2.48 -24.72
N THR A 132 -11.95 2.05 -24.38
CA THR A 132 -13.08 2.89 -23.97
C THR A 132 -13.14 3.23 -22.49
N GLU A 133 -12.29 2.67 -21.62
CA GLU A 133 -12.37 2.85 -20.16
C GLU A 133 -11.27 3.73 -19.54
N SER A 134 -10.34 4.29 -20.33
CA SER A 134 -9.27 5.18 -19.84
C SER A 134 -9.32 6.53 -20.55
N ALA A 135 -9.24 7.62 -19.78
CA ALA A 135 -9.06 8.96 -20.33
C ALA A 135 -7.69 9.13 -21.00
N SER A 136 -6.65 8.44 -20.53
CA SER A 136 -5.28 8.47 -21.07
C SER A 136 -4.92 7.31 -22.01
N ASN A 137 -5.83 6.38 -22.30
CA ASN A 137 -5.58 5.12 -23.04
C ASN A 137 -4.50 4.20 -22.43
N SER A 138 -4.04 4.51 -21.21
CA SER A 138 -2.93 3.80 -20.54
C SER A 138 -3.30 3.29 -19.14
N TYR A 139 -4.42 3.75 -18.59
CA TYR A 139 -4.94 3.31 -17.32
C TYR A 139 -5.54 1.91 -17.42
N ARG A 140 -5.22 1.07 -16.43
CA ARG A 140 -5.79 -0.26 -16.28
C ARG A 140 -6.12 -0.45 -14.80
N PRO A 141 -7.41 -0.46 -14.43
CA PRO A 141 -7.80 -0.63 -13.04
C PRO A 141 -7.41 -2.02 -12.53
N ASP A 142 -7.35 -2.16 -11.21
CA ASP A 142 -7.07 -3.45 -10.60
C ASP A 142 -8.26 -4.39 -10.71
N PHE A 143 -9.48 -3.86 -10.62
CA PHE A 143 -10.73 -4.60 -10.83
C PHE A 143 -11.80 -3.80 -11.58
N ALA A 144 -12.65 -4.52 -12.31
CA ALA A 144 -13.96 -4.03 -12.76
C ALA A 144 -15.05 -4.99 -12.26
N LEU A 145 -16.09 -4.44 -11.63
CA LEU A 145 -17.14 -5.18 -10.93
C LEU A 145 -18.48 -4.82 -11.57
N LYS A 146 -19.13 -5.79 -12.20
CA LYS A 146 -20.47 -5.58 -12.75
C LYS A 146 -21.52 -5.76 -11.67
N HIS A 147 -22.52 -4.88 -11.67
CA HIS A 147 -23.63 -4.92 -10.74
C HIS A 147 -24.88 -5.52 -11.40
N GLU A 148 -25.82 -5.99 -10.58
CA GLU A 148 -27.09 -6.58 -11.04
C GLU A 148 -27.98 -5.59 -11.80
N ASP A 149 -27.82 -4.28 -11.56
CA ASP A 149 -28.53 -3.21 -12.27
C ASP A 149 -27.89 -2.83 -13.62
N GLY A 150 -26.81 -3.53 -14.00
CA GLY A 150 -26.06 -3.28 -15.23
C GLY A 150 -24.94 -2.24 -15.11
N SER A 151 -24.85 -1.52 -13.99
CA SER A 151 -23.75 -0.58 -13.73
C SER A 151 -22.42 -1.30 -13.46
N THR A 152 -21.32 -0.55 -13.42
CA THR A 152 -19.97 -1.10 -13.17
C THR A 152 -19.19 -0.27 -12.17
N THR A 153 -18.65 -0.90 -11.13
CA THR A 153 -17.62 -0.30 -10.28
C THR A 153 -16.23 -0.53 -10.87
N ILE A 154 -15.47 0.54 -11.05
CA ILE A 154 -14.06 0.50 -11.45
C ILE A 154 -13.21 0.74 -10.20
N LEU A 155 -12.43 -0.27 -9.79
CA LEU A 155 -11.76 -0.28 -8.50
C LEU A 155 -10.23 -0.29 -8.65
N GLU A 156 -9.60 0.69 -8.00
CA GLU A 156 -8.15 0.77 -7.83
C GLU A 156 -7.76 0.38 -6.40
N VAL A 157 -6.72 -0.44 -6.23
CA VAL A 157 -6.21 -0.84 -4.92
C VAL A 157 -4.91 -0.12 -4.60
N LYS A 158 -4.77 0.32 -3.35
CA LYS A 158 -3.58 0.97 -2.82
C LYS A 158 -3.16 0.31 -1.52
N GLN A 159 -1.86 0.10 -1.41
CA GLN A 159 -1.26 -0.51 -0.24
C GLN A 159 -0.82 0.55 0.75
N VAL A 160 -1.29 0.44 1.99
CA VAL A 160 -0.88 1.30 3.12
C VAL A 160 -0.06 0.47 4.09
N VAL A 161 1.24 0.79 4.21
CA VAL A 161 2.22 0.09 5.07
C VAL A 161 2.89 1.00 6.10
N ASP A 162 2.79 2.30 5.91
CA ASP A 162 3.40 3.29 6.79
C ASP A 162 2.32 3.92 7.67
N THR A 163 2.74 4.59 8.74
CA THR A 163 1.88 5.25 9.73
C THR A 163 2.39 6.62 10.10
N ASP A 164 1.50 7.44 10.66
CA ASP A 164 1.93 8.54 11.52
C ASP A 164 2.34 8.03 12.91
N TYR A 165 2.87 8.95 13.72
CA TYR A 165 3.38 8.70 15.06
C TYR A 165 2.84 9.74 16.05
N ALA A 166 2.72 9.34 17.32
CA ALA A 166 2.47 10.25 18.43
C ALA A 166 3.58 11.30 18.51
N ARG A 167 3.22 12.53 18.89
CA ARG A 167 4.16 13.66 18.97
C ARG A 167 5.35 13.37 19.88
N GLU A 168 5.14 12.63 20.96
CA GLU A 168 6.17 12.22 21.92
C GLU A 168 7.19 11.20 21.37
N PHE A 169 6.87 10.48 20.28
CA PHE A 169 7.75 9.46 19.70
C PHE A 169 8.33 9.84 18.33
N VAL A 170 7.73 10.81 17.64
CA VAL A 170 8.06 11.11 16.23
C VAL A 170 9.52 11.51 16.00
N GLU A 171 10.15 12.25 16.92
CA GLU A 171 11.56 12.64 16.77
C GLU A 171 12.52 11.44 16.90
N ALA A 172 12.23 10.54 17.85
CA ALA A 172 13.01 9.31 17.99
C ALA A 172 12.85 8.43 16.76
N GLN A 173 11.62 8.31 16.25
CA GLN A 173 11.37 7.60 15.00
C GLN A 173 12.14 8.22 13.83
N ALA A 174 12.11 9.55 13.66
CA ALA A 174 12.83 10.24 12.59
C ALA A 174 14.35 9.96 12.64
N ARG A 175 14.92 9.79 13.83
CA ARG A 175 16.31 9.33 14.02
C ARG A 175 16.52 7.92 13.52
N GLU A 176 15.68 6.99 13.97
CA GLU A 176 15.81 5.56 13.66
C GLU A 176 15.61 5.24 12.18
N GLN A 177 14.78 6.01 11.48
CA GLN A 177 14.45 5.77 10.07
C GLN A 177 15.11 6.75 9.10
N SER A 178 16.07 7.56 9.57
CA SER A 178 16.85 8.47 8.73
C SER A 178 17.44 7.75 7.49
N PRO A 179 17.39 8.34 6.29
CA PRO A 179 16.97 9.73 5.98
C PRO A 179 15.47 9.90 5.71
N HIS A 180 14.63 8.91 6.05
CA HIS A 180 13.20 9.02 5.82
C HIS A 180 12.54 9.92 6.88
N PRO A 181 11.66 10.86 6.49
CA PRO A 181 10.87 11.63 7.44
C PRO A 181 9.93 10.71 8.24
N ALA A 182 9.73 11.01 9.52
CA ALA A 182 8.56 10.55 10.28
C ALA A 182 7.46 11.62 10.22
N TYR A 183 6.22 11.24 10.48
CA TYR A 183 5.08 12.15 10.38
C TYR A 183 4.26 12.10 11.65
N SER A 184 3.80 13.24 12.12
CA SER A 184 2.95 13.30 13.30
C SER A 184 1.95 14.44 13.15
N PRO A 185 0.63 14.13 13.15
CA PRO A 185 -0.39 15.14 12.95
C PRO A 185 -0.32 16.19 14.05
N SER A 186 -0.59 17.43 13.69
CA SER A 186 -0.84 18.50 14.64
C SER A 186 -2.03 18.13 15.54
N ALA A 187 -1.74 17.84 16.81
CA ALA A 187 -2.74 17.41 17.77
C ALA A 187 -3.79 18.53 17.98
N LYS A 188 -5.07 18.18 17.86
CA LYS A 188 -6.12 19.03 18.41
C LYS A 188 -6.02 18.99 19.93
N LYS A 189 -6.07 20.15 20.57
CA LYS A 189 -5.92 20.27 22.03
C LYS A 189 -6.96 19.40 22.74
N GLY A 190 -6.50 18.40 23.50
CA GLY A 190 -7.35 17.53 24.32
C GLY A 190 -7.82 16.23 23.66
N GLU A 191 -7.49 15.97 22.40
CA GLU A 191 -7.81 14.68 21.77
C GLU A 191 -6.67 13.67 21.99
N PRO A 192 -6.95 12.43 22.44
CA PRO A 192 -5.94 11.39 22.55
C PRO A 192 -5.44 11.00 21.15
N TYR A 193 -4.14 10.76 21.03
CA TYR A 193 -3.55 10.29 19.79
C TYR A 193 -4.05 8.88 19.45
N ALA A 194 -4.46 8.69 18.21
CA ALA A 194 -4.72 7.38 17.62
C ALA A 194 -3.93 7.28 16.32
N ARG A 195 -3.30 6.12 16.11
CA ARG A 195 -2.39 5.89 15.00
C ARG A 195 -3.13 5.71 13.69
N ALA A 196 -2.71 6.41 12.64
CA ALA A 196 -3.25 6.22 11.29
C ALA A 196 -2.22 5.66 10.33
N GLY A 197 -2.68 4.78 9.44
CA GLY A 197 -1.93 4.45 8.22
C GLY A 197 -1.81 5.67 7.31
N ILE A 198 -0.69 5.83 6.61
CA ILE A 198 -0.46 6.98 5.72
C ILE A 198 -0.15 6.57 4.29
N PHE A 199 -0.67 7.33 3.33
CA PHE A 199 -0.39 7.15 1.91
C PHE A 199 -0.43 8.47 1.12
N PRO A 200 0.47 8.69 0.14
CA PRO A 200 1.62 7.84 -0.18
C PRO A 200 2.74 7.98 0.85
N TRP A 201 3.76 7.16 0.73
CA TRP A 201 4.97 7.20 1.55
C TRP A 201 6.19 7.04 0.63
N GLY A 202 7.35 7.49 1.10
CA GLY A 202 8.62 7.43 0.35
C GLY A 202 9.13 8.80 -0.12
N LYS A 203 10.19 8.78 -0.93
CA LYS A 203 10.90 10.00 -1.35
C LYS A 203 10.08 10.82 -2.35
N ARG A 204 9.95 12.12 -2.09
CA ARG A 204 9.41 13.10 -3.02
C ARG A 204 10.41 13.38 -4.16
N GLY A 205 10.25 12.68 -5.28
CA GLY A 205 11.20 12.76 -6.39
C GLY A 205 10.64 12.47 -7.78
N GLN A 206 9.39 12.02 -7.88
CA GLN A 206 8.71 11.82 -9.17
C GLN A 206 8.16 13.16 -9.67
N LYS A 207 7.98 13.30 -10.99
CA LYS A 207 7.37 14.49 -11.59
C LYS A 207 5.84 14.33 -11.60
N GLY A 208 5.15 15.24 -10.92
CA GLY A 208 3.70 15.33 -10.88
C GLY A 208 3.09 15.92 -12.15
N PRO A 209 1.76 16.00 -12.22
CA PRO A 209 1.02 16.47 -13.39
C PRO A 209 1.39 17.90 -13.80
N ASP A 210 1.69 18.78 -12.84
CA ASP A 210 2.03 20.19 -13.08
C ASP A 210 3.56 20.41 -13.07
N GLY A 211 4.34 19.33 -13.09
CA GLY A 211 5.79 19.35 -13.03
C GLY A 211 6.39 19.44 -11.63
N GLU A 212 5.56 19.51 -10.60
CA GLU A 212 5.96 19.54 -9.20
C GLU A 212 6.58 18.20 -8.76
N LYS A 213 7.45 18.21 -7.75
CA LYS A 213 7.93 16.94 -7.18
C LYS A 213 6.80 16.29 -6.38
N VAL A 214 6.59 14.99 -6.55
CA VAL A 214 5.59 14.19 -5.83
C VAL A 214 6.20 12.87 -5.37
N VAL A 215 5.54 12.21 -4.43
CA VAL A 215 5.92 10.88 -3.96
C VAL A 215 5.50 9.81 -4.97
N SER A 216 4.26 9.89 -5.49
CA SER A 216 3.74 8.92 -6.45
C SER A 216 2.92 9.60 -7.56
N ALA A 217 3.57 9.83 -8.71
CA ALA A 217 2.91 10.36 -9.90
C ALA A 217 1.84 9.37 -10.42
N ARG A 218 2.13 8.06 -10.34
CA ARG A 218 1.20 7.00 -10.74
C ARG A 218 -0.10 7.03 -9.92
N ALA A 219 -0.01 7.19 -8.60
CA ALA A 219 -1.21 7.25 -7.77
C ALA A 219 -2.06 8.49 -8.06
N ILE A 220 -1.43 9.64 -8.33
CA ILE A 220 -2.12 10.86 -8.75
C ILE A 220 -2.82 10.65 -10.09
N GLU A 221 -2.15 10.04 -11.07
CA GLU A 221 -2.74 9.79 -12.38
C GLU A 221 -3.95 8.87 -12.30
N HIS A 222 -3.88 7.79 -11.49
CA HIS A 222 -5.03 6.90 -11.30
C HIS A 222 -6.23 7.63 -10.67
N LEU A 223 -6.00 8.55 -9.72
CA LEU A 223 -7.08 9.37 -9.16
C LEU A 223 -7.69 10.33 -10.20
N ARG A 224 -6.88 10.86 -11.13
CA ARG A 224 -7.37 11.68 -12.24
C ARG A 224 -8.22 10.85 -13.19
N GLU A 225 -7.81 9.64 -13.52
CA GLU A 225 -8.57 8.71 -14.37
C GLU A 225 -9.93 8.36 -13.73
N LEU A 226 -9.93 7.94 -12.46
CA LEU A 226 -11.16 7.66 -11.72
C LEU A 226 -12.08 8.90 -11.65
N SER A 227 -11.50 10.09 -11.48
CA SER A 227 -12.23 11.35 -11.48
C SER A 227 -12.90 11.66 -12.83
N GLU A 228 -12.25 11.32 -13.94
CA GLU A 228 -12.82 11.50 -15.27
C GLU A 228 -13.93 10.48 -15.54
N LEU A 229 -13.74 9.22 -15.13
CA LEU A 229 -14.78 8.19 -15.24
C LEU A 229 -16.06 8.60 -14.49
N ALA A 230 -15.92 9.08 -13.26
CA ALA A 230 -17.04 9.53 -12.43
C ALA A 230 -17.82 10.70 -13.07
N SER A 231 -17.17 11.49 -13.93
CA SER A 231 -17.80 12.64 -14.61
C SER A 231 -18.45 12.28 -15.95
N LYS A 232 -18.04 11.17 -16.59
CA LYS A 232 -18.41 10.85 -17.98
C LYS A 232 -19.54 9.85 -18.13
N SER A 233 -19.72 8.95 -17.17
CA SER A 233 -20.73 7.90 -17.25
C SER A 233 -21.46 7.75 -15.91
N PRO A 234 -22.80 7.91 -15.88
CA PRO A 234 -23.58 7.72 -14.67
C PRO A 234 -23.62 6.24 -14.21
N ASP A 235 -23.40 5.31 -15.14
CA ASP A 235 -23.41 3.86 -14.90
C ASP A 235 -22.05 3.32 -14.46
N VAL A 236 -21.06 4.20 -14.27
CA VAL A 236 -19.74 3.86 -13.76
C VAL A 236 -19.56 4.43 -12.37
N HIS A 237 -19.12 3.60 -11.43
CA HIS A 237 -18.90 3.94 -10.04
C HIS A 237 -17.42 3.77 -9.67
N PRO A 238 -16.57 4.79 -9.88
CA PRO A 238 -15.16 4.66 -9.57
C PRO A 238 -14.92 4.60 -8.07
N ALA A 239 -14.00 3.74 -7.66
CA ALA A 239 -13.60 3.59 -6.27
C ALA A 239 -12.08 3.41 -6.15
N VAL A 240 -11.53 3.90 -5.05
CA VAL A 240 -10.18 3.55 -4.60
C VAL A 240 -10.26 2.88 -3.23
N LEU A 241 -9.65 1.70 -3.12
CA LEU A 241 -9.58 0.91 -1.90
C LEU A 241 -8.14 0.94 -1.35
N PHE A 242 -8.00 1.53 -0.17
CA PHE A 242 -6.77 1.47 0.60
C PHE A 242 -6.79 0.26 1.53
N ILE A 243 -5.92 -0.72 1.28
CA ILE A 243 -5.69 -1.83 2.20
C ILE A 243 -4.64 -1.40 3.23
N CYS A 244 -5.11 -1.11 4.44
CA CYS A 244 -4.27 -0.84 5.60
C CYS A 244 -3.81 -2.15 6.22
N SER A 245 -2.64 -2.61 5.79
CA SER A 245 -2.04 -3.86 6.24
C SER A 245 -1.28 -3.67 7.56
N ARG A 246 -1.94 -3.10 8.56
CA ARG A 246 -1.37 -2.74 9.86
C ARG A 246 -2.38 -2.92 10.98
N ALA A 247 -2.07 -3.82 11.89
CA ALA A 247 -2.96 -4.15 13.03
C ALA A 247 -3.06 -3.00 14.04
N ASP A 248 -2.06 -2.12 14.08
CA ASP A 248 -1.94 -0.98 14.99
C ASP A 248 -2.57 0.32 14.46
N ALA A 249 -3.06 0.34 13.22
CA ALA A 249 -3.75 1.50 12.66
C ALA A 249 -5.24 1.51 13.05
N MET A 250 -5.74 2.68 13.47
CA MET A 250 -7.13 2.95 13.85
C MET A 250 -7.87 3.82 12.82
N GLY A 251 -7.14 4.32 11.82
CA GLY A 251 -7.66 5.11 10.72
C GLY A 251 -6.62 5.20 9.59
N MET A 252 -6.90 6.00 8.59
CA MET A 252 -5.94 6.32 7.54
C MET A 252 -5.95 7.81 7.20
N ARG A 253 -4.77 8.40 6.97
CA ARG A 253 -4.62 9.77 6.48
C ARG A 253 -3.94 9.79 5.10
N PRO A 254 -4.41 10.65 4.18
CA PRO A 254 -3.58 11.06 3.06
C PRO A 254 -2.33 11.79 3.60
N ASN A 255 -1.15 11.42 3.12
CA ASN A 255 0.10 12.05 3.53
C ASN A 255 0.34 13.34 2.73
N GLY A 256 -0.41 14.40 3.06
CA GLY A 256 -0.27 15.70 2.43
C GLY A 256 1.06 16.37 2.77
N ALA A 257 1.63 16.14 3.96
CA ALA A 257 2.98 16.57 4.34
C ALA A 257 4.04 16.11 3.32
N ALA A 258 4.03 14.82 2.96
CA ALA A 258 4.95 14.28 1.96
C ALA A 258 4.57 14.65 0.52
N CYS A 259 3.27 14.70 0.23
CA CYS A 259 2.75 14.79 -1.12
C CYS A 259 1.45 15.62 -1.19
N PRO A 260 1.55 16.97 -1.09
CA PRO A 260 0.37 17.84 -1.10
C PRO A 260 -0.50 17.67 -2.36
N SER A 261 0.14 17.43 -3.50
CA SER A 261 -0.53 17.15 -4.78
C SER A 261 -1.43 15.91 -4.69
N PHE A 262 -0.96 14.83 -4.06
CA PHE A 262 -1.79 13.63 -3.90
C PHE A 262 -3.03 13.91 -3.04
N ALA A 263 -2.86 14.59 -1.89
CA ALA A 263 -3.98 14.93 -1.02
C ALA A 263 -5.03 15.80 -1.75
N LYS A 264 -4.57 16.80 -2.53
CA LYS A 264 -5.42 17.62 -3.41
C LYS A 264 -6.19 16.77 -4.42
N HIS A 265 -5.51 15.84 -5.11
CA HIS A 265 -6.13 14.99 -6.12
C HIS A 265 -7.11 13.97 -5.54
N LEU A 266 -6.84 13.42 -4.35
CA LEU A 266 -7.77 12.52 -3.65
C LEU A 266 -9.02 13.27 -3.21
N SER A 267 -8.87 14.46 -2.63
CA SER A 267 -9.98 15.32 -2.24
C SER A 267 -10.84 15.73 -3.45
N ARG A 268 -10.19 16.02 -4.59
CA ARG A 268 -10.89 16.31 -5.86
C ARG A 268 -11.66 15.09 -6.38
N ALA A 269 -11.06 13.90 -6.33
CA ALA A 269 -11.70 12.66 -6.73
C ALA A 269 -12.96 12.39 -5.90
N GLN A 270 -12.88 12.54 -4.57
CA GLN A 270 -14.05 12.42 -3.69
C GLN A 270 -15.17 13.39 -4.06
N ARG A 271 -14.86 14.68 -4.28
CA ARG A 271 -15.85 15.67 -4.70
C ARG A 271 -16.49 15.36 -6.05
N LYS A 272 -15.78 14.64 -6.93
CA LYS A 272 -16.28 14.19 -8.23
C LYS A 272 -17.07 12.88 -8.17
N GLY A 273 -17.27 12.30 -6.99
CA GLY A 273 -18.04 11.07 -6.81
C GLY A 273 -17.21 9.78 -6.77
N VAL A 274 -15.89 9.86 -6.77
CA VAL A 274 -15.04 8.68 -6.55
C VAL A 274 -15.16 8.24 -5.10
N ARG A 275 -15.57 6.98 -4.87
CA ARG A 275 -15.66 6.41 -3.53
C ARG A 275 -14.25 6.14 -2.99
N VAL A 276 -14.01 6.49 -1.72
CA VAL A 276 -12.74 6.21 -1.05
C VAL A 276 -13.00 5.27 0.10
N LEU A 277 -12.49 4.05 -0.04
CA LEU A 277 -12.66 2.97 0.94
C LEU A 277 -11.33 2.70 1.62
N VAL A 278 -11.38 2.41 2.92
CA VAL A 278 -10.22 1.94 3.68
C VAL A 278 -10.61 0.66 4.39
N GLN A 279 -9.81 -0.40 4.20
CA GLN A 279 -10.00 -1.67 4.88
C GLN A 279 -8.77 -2.02 5.70
N LYS A 280 -8.97 -2.37 6.97
CA LYS A 280 -7.90 -2.90 7.82
C LYS A 280 -7.73 -4.39 7.56
N VAL A 281 -6.47 -4.82 7.49
CA VAL A 281 -6.11 -6.22 7.51
C VAL A 281 -5.14 -6.47 8.64
N ARG A 282 -5.43 -7.50 9.43
CA ARG A 282 -4.54 -8.03 10.46
C ARG A 282 -3.91 -9.32 9.95
N TRP A 283 -2.60 -9.45 10.11
CA TRP A 283 -1.91 -10.71 9.85
C TRP A 283 -1.88 -11.58 11.10
N GLY A 284 -2.03 -12.89 10.91
CA GLY A 284 -1.96 -13.87 11.98
C GLY A 284 -0.55 -14.01 12.57
N GLU A 285 -0.50 -14.48 13.80
CA GLU A 285 0.71 -14.86 14.53
C GLU A 285 0.60 -16.31 15.00
N GLY A 286 1.71 -16.89 15.50
CA GLY A 286 1.74 -18.29 15.92
C GLY A 286 1.34 -19.25 14.79
N ASP A 287 0.34 -20.09 15.04
CA ASP A 287 -0.17 -21.07 14.07
C ASP A 287 -0.87 -20.43 12.85
N ASP A 288 -1.24 -19.15 12.96
CA ASP A 288 -1.85 -18.38 11.88
C ASP A 288 -0.86 -17.52 11.11
N VAL A 289 0.45 -17.69 11.34
CA VAL A 289 1.49 -16.93 10.67
C VAL A 289 1.33 -16.99 9.14
N GLY A 290 1.27 -15.81 8.51
CA GLY A 290 1.07 -15.69 7.07
C GLY A 290 -0.39 -15.74 6.59
N LYS A 291 -1.37 -15.96 7.49
CA LYS A 291 -2.80 -15.77 7.18
C LYS A 291 -3.19 -14.30 7.35
N ALA A 292 -4.05 -13.80 6.47
CA ALA A 292 -4.65 -12.47 6.58
C ALA A 292 -6.08 -12.59 7.10
N PHE A 293 -6.46 -11.70 8.01
CA PHE A 293 -7.80 -11.58 8.56
C PHE A 293 -8.35 -10.21 8.23
N ASP A 294 -9.59 -10.19 7.73
CA ASP A 294 -10.35 -8.96 7.63
C ASP A 294 -10.58 -8.38 9.03
N ALA A 295 -10.15 -7.14 9.24
CA ALA A 295 -10.31 -6.42 10.49
C ALA A 295 -11.27 -5.22 10.36
N GLY A 296 -12.05 -5.18 9.29
CA GLY A 296 -13.14 -4.24 9.09
C GLY A 296 -12.73 -2.91 8.44
N PRO A 297 -13.72 -2.04 8.19
CA PRO A 297 -13.50 -0.70 7.66
C PRO A 297 -12.66 0.15 8.60
N LEU A 298 -11.89 1.07 8.02
CA LEU A 298 -11.30 2.20 8.73
C LEU A 298 -11.87 3.51 8.20
N GLU A 299 -11.85 4.54 9.04
CA GLU A 299 -12.15 5.89 8.62
C GLU A 299 -10.98 6.51 7.85
N LEU A 300 -11.32 7.31 6.84
CA LEU A 300 -10.39 8.24 6.23
C LEU A 300 -10.40 9.54 7.04
N TRP A 301 -9.32 9.78 7.76
CA TRP A 301 -9.11 10.98 8.54
C TRP A 301 -8.53 12.13 7.69
N PRO A 302 -8.57 13.38 8.20
CA PRO A 302 -7.96 14.53 7.52
C PRO A 302 -6.50 14.28 7.12
N ALA A 303 -6.10 14.82 5.97
CA ALA A 303 -4.73 14.71 5.50
C ALA A 303 -3.75 15.32 6.50
N LEU A 304 -2.53 14.75 6.54
CA LEU A 304 -1.39 15.44 7.13
C LEU A 304 -1.06 16.69 6.31
N GLU A 305 -0.52 17.70 6.96
CA GLU A 305 -0.22 19.01 6.34
C GLU A 305 1.29 19.28 6.32
N GLU A 306 1.71 20.24 5.49
CA GLU A 306 3.09 20.70 5.49
C GLU A 306 3.48 21.21 6.88
N GLY A 307 4.58 20.71 7.42
CA GLY A 307 5.00 20.94 8.81
C GLY A 307 4.70 19.77 9.77
N ASP A 308 3.90 18.78 9.37
CA ASP A 308 3.73 17.54 10.14
C ASP A 308 4.90 16.55 9.96
N GLU A 309 5.86 16.83 9.06
CA GLU A 309 7.06 16.04 8.85
C GLU A 309 8.21 16.34 9.81
N PHE A 310 8.88 15.28 10.26
CA PHE A 310 10.03 15.31 11.15
C PHE A 310 11.19 14.64 10.45
N THR A 311 12.26 15.40 10.19
CA THR A 311 13.49 14.89 9.58
C THR A 311 14.65 15.16 10.52
N MET A 312 15.63 14.25 10.53
CA MET A 312 16.93 14.56 11.09
C MET A 312 17.72 15.38 10.07
N LYS A 313 18.22 16.53 10.51
CA LYS A 313 19.21 17.31 9.77
C LYS A 313 20.58 16.65 9.84
#